data_AF-A0A524FUT7-F1
#
_entry.id   AF-A0A524FUT7-F1
#
_cell.length_a   1.000
_cell.length_b   1.000
_cell.length_c   1.000
_cell.angle_alpha   90.00
_cell.angle_beta   90.00
_cell.angle_gamma   90.00
#
_symmetry.space_group_name_H-M   'P 1'
#
loop_
_entity.id
_entity.type
_entity.pdbx_description
1 polymer ?
#
loop_
_entity_poly.entity_id
_entity_poly.type
_entity_poly.pdbx_seq_one_letter_code
_entity_poly.pdbx_strand_id
1 'polypeptide(L)'
;MEWKKHTKKMSDLKKSNTQIDMKVRERLETMVKEMLDKDMAVSLNFLIDYLHLHRDQNDAIQELKLHIELMEGIDYGVIIDDNDQSVYVFFIKKKD
;
A
#
# COMPACT_ATOMS: atom_id res chain seq x y z
N MET A 1 26.96 -1.49 29.78
CA MET A 1 25.49 -1.35 29.78
C MET A 1 24.93 -1.95 28.52
N GLU A 2 24.45 -3.20 28.61
CA GLU A 2 23.96 -4.01 27.47
C GLU A 2 22.79 -3.34 26.72
N TRP A 3 21.89 -2.64 27.43
CA TRP A 3 20.72 -1.99 26.82
C TRP A 3 21.06 -0.97 25.72
N LYS A 4 22.22 -0.30 25.79
CA LYS A 4 22.64 0.68 24.78
C LYS A 4 22.87 0.04 23.40
N LYS A 5 23.19 -1.25 23.34
CA LYS A 5 23.31 -2.02 22.08
C LYS A 5 21.95 -2.26 21.41
N HIS A 6 20.85 -2.15 22.17
CA HIS A 6 19.48 -2.35 21.71
C HIS A 6 18.74 -1.03 21.47
N THR A 7 19.42 0.12 21.57
CA THR A 7 18.82 1.44 21.33
C THR A 7 19.28 2.03 20.01
N LYS A 8 18.33 2.52 19.21
CA LYS A 8 18.58 3.37 18.03
C LYS A 8 18.17 4.81 18.33
N LYS A 9 18.82 5.79 17.68
CA LYS A 9 18.39 7.18 17.80
C LYS A 9 17.03 7.37 17.15
N MET A 10 16.12 8.03 17.85
CA MET A 10 14.79 8.38 17.35
C MET A 10 14.85 9.16 16.03
N SER A 11 15.85 10.04 15.85
CA SER A 11 16.07 10.79 14.61
C SER A 11 16.33 9.90 13.40
N ASP A 12 17.09 8.82 13.59
CA ASP A 12 17.50 7.92 12.53
C ASP A 12 16.33 7.03 12.14
N LEU A 13 15.53 6.59 13.13
CA LEU A 13 14.26 5.90 12.92
C LEU A 13 13.27 6.77 12.12
N LYS A 14 13.08 8.03 12.52
CA LYS A 14 12.20 8.97 11.81
C LYS A 14 12.62 9.16 10.34
N LYS A 15 13.92 9.38 10.08
CA LYS A 15 14.43 9.53 8.72
C LYS A 15 14.21 8.26 7.88
N SER A 16 14.48 7.09 8.47
CA SER A 16 14.26 5.82 7.79
C SER A 16 12.79 5.60 7.45
N ASN A 17 11.88 5.91 8.37
CA ASN A 17 10.44 5.77 8.14
C ASN A 17 9.97 6.71 7.03
N THR A 18 10.36 7.99 7.05
CA THR A 18 10.01 8.94 5.99
C THR A 18 10.50 8.49 4.61
N GLN A 19 11.69 7.90 4.52
CA GLN A 19 12.20 7.36 3.25
C GLN A 19 11.42 6.13 2.77
N ILE A 20 10.92 5.32 3.69
CA ILE A 20 10.06 4.17 3.36
C ILE A 20 8.72 4.70 2.84
N ASP A 21 8.08 5.63 3.57
CA ASP A 21 6.79 6.21 3.20
C ASP A 21 6.82 6.84 1.80
N MET A 22 7.89 7.59 1.48
CA MET A 22 8.08 8.17 0.14
C MET A 22 8.18 7.10 -0.94
N LYS A 23 8.94 6.02 -0.71
CA LYS A 23 9.09 4.93 -1.67
C LYS A 23 7.79 4.16 -1.87
N VAL A 24 7.01 3.95 -0.81
CA VAL A 24 5.69 3.30 -0.89
C VAL A 24 4.76 4.13 -1.78
N ARG A 25 4.72 5.44 -1.56
CA ARG A 25 3.92 6.35 -2.37
C ARG A 25 4.34 6.34 -3.85
N GLU A 26 5.64 6.46 -4.14
CA GLU A 26 6.15 6.44 -5.52
C GLU A 26 5.79 5.12 -6.23
N ARG A 27 5.99 3.98 -5.55
CA ARG A 27 5.63 2.64 -6.08
C ARG A 27 4.14 2.53 -6.39
N LEU A 28 3.30 2.97 -5.45
CA LEU A 28 1.85 2.95 -5.62
C LEU A 28 1.42 3.85 -6.79
N GLU A 29 1.93 5.08 -6.85
CA GLU A 29 1.60 6.02 -7.93
C GLU A 29 1.98 5.48 -9.31
N THR A 30 3.16 4.87 -9.44
CA THR A 30 3.59 4.23 -10.70
C THR A 30 2.67 3.07 -11.08
N MET A 31 2.39 2.17 -10.13
CA MET A 31 1.55 1.00 -10.38
C MET A 31 0.12 1.42 -10.75
N VAL A 32 -0.47 2.38 -10.04
CA VAL A 32 -1.81 2.91 -10.34
C VAL A 32 -1.83 3.49 -11.74
N LYS A 33 -0.85 4.33 -12.13
CA LYS A 33 -0.78 4.88 -13.50
C LYS A 33 -0.71 3.80 -14.57
N GLU A 34 0.00 2.72 -14.31
CA GLU A 34 0.11 1.60 -15.25
C GLU A 34 -1.16 0.75 -15.31
N MET A 35 -1.96 0.70 -14.24
CA MET A 35 -3.17 -0.12 -14.16
C MET A 35 -4.45 0.66 -14.46
N LEU A 36 -4.43 1.98 -14.34
CA LEU A 36 -5.59 2.83 -14.54
C LEU A 36 -6.17 2.62 -15.95
N ASP A 37 -7.49 2.48 -16.02
CA ASP A 37 -8.23 2.20 -17.27
C ASP A 37 -7.90 0.86 -17.95
N LYS A 38 -7.17 -0.04 -17.27
CA LYS A 38 -7.01 -1.44 -17.70
C LYS A 38 -7.97 -2.32 -16.93
N ASP A 39 -8.51 -3.33 -17.61
CA ASP A 39 -9.36 -4.36 -17.01
C ASP A 39 -8.49 -5.37 -16.23
N MET A 40 -7.87 -4.90 -15.14
CA MET A 40 -6.92 -5.67 -14.35
C MET A 40 -7.08 -5.37 -12.86
N ALA A 41 -7.02 -6.42 -12.06
CA ALA A 41 -6.90 -6.34 -10.61
C ALA A 41 -5.58 -6.98 -10.15
N VAL A 42 -5.03 -6.49 -9.05
CA VAL A 42 -3.78 -6.98 -8.45
C VAL A 42 -4.06 -7.64 -7.11
N SER A 43 -3.36 -8.74 -6.82
CA SER A 43 -3.54 -9.45 -5.55
C SER A 43 -3.15 -8.57 -4.36
N LEU A 44 -4.00 -8.54 -3.32
CA LEU A 44 -3.72 -7.82 -2.07
C LEU A 44 -2.45 -8.36 -1.38
N ASN A 45 -2.21 -9.68 -1.44
CA ASN A 45 -1.01 -10.28 -0.84
C ASN A 45 0.27 -9.74 -1.49
N PHE A 46 0.26 -9.58 -2.82
CA PHE A 46 1.36 -8.93 -3.52
C PHE A 46 1.52 -7.47 -3.07
N LEU A 47 0.43 -6.72 -2.91
CA LEU A 47 0.49 -5.33 -2.45
C LEU A 47 1.05 -5.20 -1.04
N ILE A 48 0.69 -6.11 -0.13
CA ILE A 48 1.22 -6.15 1.24
C ILE A 48 2.75 -6.24 1.21
N ASP A 49 3.30 -7.15 0.41
CA ASP A 49 4.75 -7.32 0.31
C ASP A 49 5.42 -6.17 -0.46
N TYR A 50 4.82 -5.72 -1.56
CA TYR A 50 5.40 -4.73 -2.47
C TYR A 50 5.42 -3.31 -1.88
N LEU A 51 4.35 -2.95 -1.18
CA LEU A 51 4.17 -1.65 -0.53
C LEU A 51 4.49 -1.70 0.97
N HIS A 52 4.91 -2.84 1.50
CA HIS A 52 5.20 -3.04 2.93
C HIS A 52 4.01 -2.67 3.84
N LEU A 53 2.79 -2.98 3.40
CA LEU A 53 1.57 -2.73 4.19
C LEU A 53 1.51 -3.67 5.40
N HIS A 54 0.51 -3.43 6.25
CA HIS A 54 0.16 -4.34 7.33
C HIS A 54 -0.11 -5.77 6.82
N ARG A 55 0.21 -6.78 7.64
CA ARG A 55 0.06 -8.20 7.24
C ARG A 55 -1.38 -8.70 7.34
N ASP A 56 -2.17 -8.10 8.22
CA ASP A 56 -3.60 -8.36 8.27
C ASP A 56 -4.29 -7.72 7.07
N GLN A 57 -5.18 -8.47 6.41
CA GLN A 57 -5.81 -8.01 5.18
C GLN A 57 -6.71 -6.77 5.38
N ASN A 58 -7.43 -6.69 6.50
CA ASN A 58 -8.32 -5.55 6.75
C ASN A 58 -7.50 -4.29 7.02
N ASP A 59 -6.45 -4.43 7.83
CA ASP A 59 -5.53 -3.32 8.11
C ASP A 59 -4.78 -2.88 6.84
N ALA A 60 -4.37 -3.83 6.00
CA ALA A 60 -3.74 -3.53 4.70
C ALA A 60 -4.67 -2.75 3.77
N ILE A 61 -5.94 -3.13 3.70
CA ILE A 61 -6.95 -2.41 2.91
C ILE A 61 -7.16 -0.99 3.46
N GLN A 62 -7.19 -0.82 4.79
CA GLN A 62 -7.30 0.50 5.41
C GLN A 62 -6.08 1.38 5.13
N GLU A 63 -4.87 0.82 5.23
CA GLU A 63 -3.63 1.53 4.91
C GLU A 63 -3.58 1.92 3.42
N LEU A 64 -3.96 1.00 2.54
CA LEU A 64 -4.05 1.26 1.10
C LEU A 64 -5.08 2.36 0.80
N LYS A 65 -6.23 2.33 1.47
CA LYS A 65 -7.26 3.38 1.36
C LYS A 65 -6.68 4.76 1.67
N LEU A 66 -5.95 4.88 2.78
CA LEU A 66 -5.33 6.15 3.18
C LEU A 66 -4.34 6.64 2.11
N HIS A 67 -3.54 5.74 1.53
CA HIS A 67 -2.61 6.13 0.47
C HIS A 67 -3.33 6.57 -0.81
N ILE A 68 -4.43 5.93 -1.18
CA ILE A 68 -5.21 6.26 -2.38
C ILE A 68 -6.01 7.55 -2.17
N GLU A 69 -6.55 7.81 -0.98
CA GLU A 69 -7.23 9.07 -0.66
C GLU A 69 -6.30 10.29 -0.78
N LEU A 70 -4.99 10.09 -0.62
CA LEU A 70 -3.97 11.11 -0.86
C LEU A 70 -3.62 11.29 -2.36
N MET A 71 -4.11 10.41 -3.24
CA MET A 71 -3.97 10.49 -4.69
C MET A 71 -5.21 11.15 -5.29
N GLU A 72 -5.03 12.32 -5.91
CA GLU A 72 -6.14 13.04 -6.52
C GLU A 72 -6.73 12.28 -7.71
N GLY A 73 -8.06 12.15 -7.73
CA GLY A 73 -8.80 11.60 -8.87
C GLY A 73 -8.75 10.08 -9.02
N ILE A 74 -8.31 9.34 -8.00
CA ILE A 74 -8.26 7.87 -8.00
C ILE A 74 -9.18 7.31 -6.91
N ASP A 75 -10.01 6.34 -7.28
CA ASP A 75 -10.70 5.46 -6.34
C ASP A 75 -10.21 4.02 -6.55
N TYR A 76 -10.60 3.11 -5.66
CA TYR A 76 -10.30 1.70 -5.76
C TYR A 76 -11.51 0.85 -5.43
N GLY A 77 -11.47 -0.41 -5.88
CA GLY A 77 -12.40 -1.43 -5.46
C GLY A 77 -11.69 -2.71 -5.07
N VAL A 78 -12.39 -3.54 -4.30
CA VAL A 78 -11.91 -4.83 -3.81
C VAL A 78 -12.85 -5.90 -4.35
N ILE A 79 -12.28 -6.99 -4.86
CA ILE A 79 -13.00 -8.17 -5.34
C ILE A 79 -12.40 -9.39 -4.65
N ILE A 80 -13.25 -10.34 -4.27
CA ILE A 80 -12.84 -11.62 -3.71
C ILE A 80 -13.08 -12.67 -4.80
N ASP A 81 -12.06 -13.48 -5.10
CA ASP A 81 -12.22 -14.66 -5.95
C ASP A 81 -12.87 -15.78 -5.12
N ASP A 82 -14.06 -16.21 -5.52
CA ASP A 82 -14.82 -17.23 -4.80
C ASP A 82 -14.14 -18.61 -4.82
N ASN A 83 -13.26 -18.88 -5.79
CA ASN A 83 -12.62 -20.19 -5.95
C ASN A 83 -11.57 -20.47 -4.86
N ASP A 84 -10.78 -19.46 -4.50
CA ASP A 84 -9.66 -19.59 -3.57
C ASP A 84 -9.69 -18.58 -2.41
N GLN A 85 -10.72 -17.73 -2.36
CA GLN A 85 -10.89 -16.66 -1.37
C GLN A 85 -9.77 -15.60 -1.43
N SER A 86 -9.08 -15.50 -2.56
CA SER A 86 -8.04 -14.48 -2.77
C SER A 86 -8.66 -13.10 -2.94
N VAL A 87 -8.05 -12.10 -2.30
CA VAL A 87 -8.48 -10.70 -2.39
C VAL A 87 -7.68 -9.98 -3.47
N TYR A 88 -8.39 -9.29 -4.36
CA TYR A 88 -7.84 -8.50 -5.44
C TYR A 88 -8.29 -7.04 -5.33
N VAL A 89 -7.42 -6.13 -5.72
CA VAL A 89 -7.65 -4.68 -5.71
C VAL A 89 -7.53 -4.16 -7.14
N PHE A 90 -8.46 -3.30 -7.56
CA PHE A 90 -8.39 -2.60 -8.84
C PHE A 90 -8.54 -1.10 -8.61
N PHE A 91 -8.03 -0.31 -9.55
CA PHE A 91 -8.02 1.15 -9.47
C PHE A 91 -8.86 1.75 -10.59
N ILE A 92 -9.63 2.77 -10.27
CA ILE A 92 -10.49 3.48 -11.23
C ILE A 92 -10.29 4.99 -11.09
N LYS A 93 -10.50 5.70 -12.19
CA LYS A 93 -10.63 7.16 -12.12
C LYS A 93 -11.89 7.50 -11.33
N LYS A 94 -11.71 8.37 -10.35
CA LYS A 94 -12.82 8.97 -9.60
C LYS A 94 -13.71 9.70 -10.61
N LYS A 95 -15.00 9.38 -10.60
CA LYS A 95 -15.98 10.15 -11.37
C LYS A 95 -16.41 11.33 -10.48
N ASP A 96 -16.21 12.54 -11.00
CA ASP A 96 -16.76 13.77 -10.41
C ASP A 96 -18.30 13.71 -10.29
#